data_AF-A0A2N3F4Q4-F1
#
_entry.id   AF-A0A2N3F4Q4-F1
#
_cell.length_a   1.000
_cell.length_b   1.000
_cell.length_c   1.000
_cell.angle_alpha   90.00
_cell.angle_beta   90.00
_cell.angle_gamma   90.00
#
_symmetry.space_group_name_H-M   'P 1'
#
loop_
_entity.id
_entity.type
_entity.pdbx_description
1 polymer ?
#
loop_
_entity_poly.entity_id
_entity_poly.type
_entity_poly.pdbx_seq_one_letter_code
_entity_poly.pdbx_strand_id
1 'polypeptide(L)'
;MGEYTTKPSQFRLPRWAQEFLAEESAATGGTKTDVVLEALDAHRRKRLGEDLEIAYREWSKGQLEEVRAWDFTLMDGLEPEDWGQG
;
A
#
# COMPACT_ATOMS: atom_id res chain seq x y z
N MET A 1 17.48 7.68 -4.53
CA MET A 1 16.84 6.36 -4.27
C MET A 1 17.88 5.50 -3.58
N GLY A 2 17.57 4.91 -2.42
CA GLY A 2 18.55 4.10 -1.68
C GLY A 2 18.95 2.87 -2.49
N GLU A 3 20.24 2.61 -2.61
CA GLU A 3 20.75 1.38 -3.23
C GLU A 3 20.34 0.19 -2.37
N TYR A 4 19.32 -0.54 -2.80
CA TYR A 4 19.00 -1.83 -2.22
C TYR A 4 20.02 -2.84 -2.73
N THR A 5 20.93 -3.30 -1.87
CA THR A 5 21.85 -4.41 -2.19
C THR A 5 21.04 -5.69 -2.36
N THR A 6 20.67 -6.03 -3.59
CA THR A 6 19.96 -7.27 -3.91
C THR A 6 20.95 -8.44 -3.98
N LYS A 7 20.70 -9.50 -3.22
CA LYS A 7 21.40 -10.79 -3.40
C LYS A 7 20.66 -11.62 -4.46
N PRO A 8 21.34 -12.12 -5.50
CA PRO A 8 20.71 -13.00 -6.49
C PRO A 8 20.08 -14.20 -5.81
N SER A 9 18.81 -14.46 -6.10
CA SER A 9 18.06 -15.60 -5.58
C SER A 9 17.34 -16.30 -6.74
N GLN A 10 17.35 -17.63 -6.77
CA GLN A 10 16.74 -18.41 -7.84
C GLN A 10 15.42 -19.03 -7.34
N PHE A 11 14.33 -18.77 -8.05
CA PHE A 11 13.01 -19.34 -7.78
C PHE A 11 12.58 -20.26 -8.93
N ARG A 12 11.85 -21.32 -8.60
CA ARG A 12 11.19 -22.14 -9.61
C ARG A 12 9.80 -21.57 -9.86
N LEU A 13 9.54 -21.21 -11.11
CA LEU A 13 8.25 -20.68 -11.54
C LEU A 13 7.61 -21.62 -12.57
N PRO A 14 6.27 -21.76 -12.57
CA PRO A 14 5.58 -22.44 -13.65
C PRO A 14 5.84 -21.72 -14.97
N ARG A 15 5.76 -22.47 -16.08
CA ARG A 15 6.09 -21.98 -17.43
C ARG A 15 5.37 -20.67 -17.78
N TRP A 16 4.07 -20.60 -17.53
CA TRP A 16 3.26 -19.42 -17.83
C TRP A 16 3.76 -18.16 -17.10
N ALA A 17 4.28 -18.29 -15.88
CA ALA A 17 4.77 -17.14 -15.12
C ALA A 17 6.11 -16.64 -15.67
N GLN A 18 6.94 -17.56 -16.20
CA GLN A 18 8.19 -17.18 -16.87
C GLN A 18 7.93 -16.45 -18.19
N GLU A 19 6.91 -16.89 -18.94
CA GLU A 19 6.44 -16.26 -20.18
C GLU A 19 5.89 -14.86 -19.89
N PHE A 20 4.99 -14.74 -18.91
CA PHE A 20 4.44 -13.46 -18.46
C PHE A 20 5.53 -12.46 -18.05
N LEU A 21 6.50 -12.87 -17.23
CA LEU A 21 7.61 -11.99 -16.83
C LEU A 21 8.43 -11.51 -18.03
N ALA A 22 8.60 -12.36 -19.06
CA ALA A 22 9.32 -11.98 -20.27
C ALA A 22 8.55 -10.92 -21.07
N GLU A 23 7.27 -11.14 -21.28
CA GLU A 23 6.38 -10.23 -22.01
C GLU A 23 6.32 -8.85 -21.33
N GLU A 24 6.06 -8.81 -20.03
CA GLU A 24 5.97 -7.56 -19.27
C GLU A 24 7.28 -6.78 -19.23
N SER A 25 8.41 -7.48 -19.04
CA SER A 25 9.73 -6.84 -19.08
C SER A 25 10.05 -6.25 -20.46
N ALA A 26 9.63 -6.92 -21.53
CA ALA A 26 9.81 -6.43 -22.90
C ALA A 26 8.90 -5.23 -23.20
N ALA A 27 7.66 -5.24 -22.73
CA ALA A 27 6.70 -4.16 -22.95
C ALA A 27 7.09 -2.86 -22.23
N THR A 28 7.63 -2.97 -21.02
CA THR A 28 8.03 -1.82 -20.19
C THR A 28 9.46 -1.34 -20.44
N GLY A 29 10.25 -2.11 -21.20
CA GLY A 29 11.69 -1.84 -21.42
C GLY A 29 12.55 -2.09 -20.17
N GLY A 30 12.02 -2.79 -19.16
CA GLY A 30 12.68 -3.11 -17.90
C GLY A 30 13.24 -4.53 -17.86
N THR A 31 13.68 -4.95 -16.67
CA THR A 31 14.12 -6.33 -16.42
C THR A 31 13.01 -7.15 -15.78
N LYS A 32 13.10 -8.49 -15.88
CA LYS A 32 12.19 -9.40 -15.14
C LYS A 32 12.26 -9.17 -13.63
N THR A 33 13.41 -8.75 -13.11
CA THR A 33 13.57 -8.40 -11.69
C THR A 33 12.70 -7.20 -11.33
N ASP A 34 12.65 -6.17 -12.18
CA ASP A 34 11.83 -4.97 -11.94
C ASP A 34 10.35 -5.35 -11.85
N VAL A 35 9.87 -6.18 -12.78
CA VAL A 35 8.49 -6.70 -12.77
C VAL A 35 8.19 -7.48 -11.49
N VAL A 36 9.12 -8.33 -11.04
CA VAL A 36 8.96 -9.09 -9.78
C VAL A 36 8.94 -8.16 -8.57
N LEU A 37 9.81 -7.15 -8.51
CA LEU A 37 9.86 -6.19 -7.42
C LEU A 37 8.57 -5.38 -7.34
N GLU A 38 8.04 -4.93 -8.48
CA GLU A 38 6.76 -4.23 -8.56
C GLU A 38 5.61 -5.12 -8.08
N ALA A 39 5.54 -6.37 -8.54
CA ALA A 39 4.52 -7.33 -8.10
C ALA A 39 4.59 -7.59 -6.58
N LEU A 40 5.79 -7.69 -6.01
CA LEU A 40 5.99 -7.87 -4.57
C LEU A 40 5.58 -6.63 -3.78
N ASP A 41 5.88 -5.44 -4.27
CA ASP A 41 5.47 -4.19 -3.62
C ASP A 41 3.95 -4.01 -3.67
N ALA A 42 3.31 -4.30 -4.81
CA ALA A 42 1.86 -4.32 -4.93
C ALA A 42 1.22 -5.30 -3.93
N HIS A 43 1.79 -6.51 -3.79
CA HIS A 43 1.31 -7.48 -2.81
C HIS A 43 1.50 -6.99 -1.36
N ARG A 44 2.64 -6.35 -1.05
CA ARG A 44 2.91 -5.77 0.28
C ARG A 44 1.91 -4.67 0.62
N ARG A 45 1.63 -3.75 -0.32
CA ARG A 45 0.65 -2.67 -0.13
C ARG A 45 -0.77 -3.22 0.04
N LYS A 46 -1.14 -4.25 -0.74
CA LYS A 46 -2.43 -4.93 -0.58
C LYS A 46 -2.60 -5.49 0.84
N ARG A 47 -1.61 -6.23 1.34
CA ARG A 47 -1.63 -6.77 2.70
C ARG A 47 -1.74 -5.67 3.76
N LEU A 48 -0.98 -4.58 3.60
CA LEU A 48 -1.08 -3.44 4.50
C LEU A 48 -2.50 -2.85 4.50
N GLY A 49 -3.12 -2.71 3.33
CA GLY A 49 -4.50 -2.23 3.21
C GLY A 49 -5.50 -3.15 3.91
N GLU A 50 -5.37 -4.48 3.75
CA GLU A 50 -6.19 -5.48 4.44
C GLU A 50 -6.02 -5.39 5.97
N ASP A 51 -4.78 -5.27 6.46
CA ASP A 51 -4.47 -5.14 7.88
C ASP A 51 -5.07 -3.84 8.46
N LEU A 52 -4.96 -2.72 7.74
CA LEU A 52 -5.56 -1.44 8.13
C LEU A 52 -7.09 -1.52 8.16
N GLU A 53 -7.71 -2.14 7.15
CA GLU A 53 -9.16 -2.30 7.11
C GLU A 53 -9.67 -3.07 8.33
N ILE A 54 -8.99 -4.16 8.70
CA ILE A 54 -9.30 -4.94 9.89
C ILE A 54 -9.16 -4.07 11.14
N ALA A 55 -8.03 -3.39 11.30
CA ALA A 55 -7.76 -2.54 12.46
C ALA A 55 -8.81 -1.43 12.62
N TYR A 56 -9.17 -0.72 11.54
CA TYR A 56 -10.21 0.32 11.58
C TYR A 56 -11.60 -0.25 11.85
N ARG A 57 -11.92 -1.43 11.29
CA ARG A 57 -13.19 -2.12 11.55
C ARG A 57 -13.29 -2.60 13.00
N GLU A 58 -12.19 -2.97 13.63
CA GLU A 58 -12.16 -3.36 15.04
C GLU A 58 -12.23 -2.13 15.96
N TRP A 59 -11.45 -1.09 15.66
CA TRP A 59 -11.47 0.17 16.40
C TRP A 59 -12.88 0.79 16.42
N SER A 60 -13.55 0.88 15.26
CA SER A 60 -14.91 1.44 15.14
C SER A 60 -15.99 0.67 15.92
N LYS A 61 -15.76 -0.61 16.26
CA LYS A 61 -16.72 -1.43 17.02
C LYS A 61 -16.65 -1.22 18.54
N GLY A 62 -15.53 -0.70 19.06
CA GLY A 62 -15.29 -0.60 20.50
C GLY A 62 -15.08 0.81 21.04
N GLN A 63 -14.82 1.80 20.16
CA GLN A 63 -14.25 3.09 20.54
C GLN A 63 -15.07 4.29 20.01
N LEU A 64 -16.40 4.15 19.87
CA LEU A 64 -17.28 5.23 19.39
C LEU A 64 -17.14 6.54 20.19
N GLU A 65 -16.86 6.46 21.49
CA GLU A 65 -16.62 7.64 22.34
C GLU A 65 -15.24 8.25 22.13
N GLU A 66 -14.21 7.44 21.89
CA GLU A 66 -12.86 7.92 21.55
C GLU A 66 -12.89 8.60 20.17
N VAL A 67 -13.51 7.99 19.15
CA VAL A 67 -13.69 8.60 17.82
C VAL A 67 -14.37 9.97 17.94
N ARG A 68 -15.46 10.07 18.72
CA ARG A 68 -16.14 11.35 18.99
C ARG A 68 -15.25 12.35 19.73
N ALA A 69 -14.37 11.89 20.61
CA ALA A 69 -13.42 12.77 21.30
C ALA A 69 -12.37 13.34 20.33
N TRP A 70 -11.92 12.56 19.35
CA TRP A 70 -11.04 13.03 18.27
C TRP A 70 -11.77 13.95 17.27
N ASP A 71 -13.07 13.76 17.04
CA ASP A 71 -13.87 14.69 16.21
C ASP A 71 -13.84 16.13 16.76
N PHE A 72 -13.77 16.30 18.09
CA PHE A 72 -13.72 17.64 18.71
C PHE A 72 -12.41 18.38 18.44
N THR A 73 -11.30 17.66 18.24
CA THR A 73 -10.00 18.28 17.92
C THR A 73 -9.75 18.39 16.42
N LEU A 74 -10.67 17.91 15.58
CA LEU A 74 -10.53 17.93 14.12
C LEU A 74 -10.37 19.37 13.58
N MET A 75 -10.95 20.35 14.26
CA MET A 75 -10.91 21.76 13.88
C MET A 75 -9.86 22.59 14.65
N ASP A 76 -9.07 21.97 15.52
CA ASP A 76 -8.04 22.67 16.27
C ASP A 76 -6.97 23.21 15.32
N GLY A 77 -6.74 24.53 15.37
CA GLY A 77 -5.75 25.22 14.53
C GLY A 77 -6.26 25.68 13.16
N LEU A 78 -7.55 25.49 12.85
CA LEU A 78 -8.21 26.11 11.70
C LEU A 78 -8.86 27.44 12.10
N GLU A 79 -8.58 28.50 11.36
CA GLU A 79 -9.29 29.78 11.51
C GLU A 79 -10.76 29.60 11.10
N PRO A 80 -11.74 30.23 11.76
CA PRO A 80 -13.18 30.05 11.49
C PRO A 80 -13.61 30.21 10.02
N GLU A 81 -12.82 30.93 9.24
CA GLU A 81 -13.05 31.21 7.81
C GLU A 81 -12.76 29.99 6.91
N ASP A 82 -11.91 29.08 7.39
CA ASP A 82 -11.46 27.88 6.70
C ASP A 82 -12.36 26.66 6.97
N TRP A 83 -13.39 26.82 7.79
CA TRP A 83 -14.26 25.72 8.23
C TRP A 83 -15.17 25.18 7.12
N GLY A 84 -15.20 25.82 5.95
CA GLY A 84 -16.06 25.47 4.83
C GLY A 84 -17.53 25.73 5.16
N GLN A 85 -18.13 26.74 4.51
CA GLN A 85 -19.57 26.90 4.55
C GLN A 85 -20.24 25.74 3.80
N GLY A 86 -21.02 24.92 4.52
CA GLY A 86 -22.23 24.24 4.03
C GLY A 86 -22.07 23.12 3.02
#